data_AF-A0A8U0IF37-F1
#
_entry.id   AF-A0A8U0IF37-F1
#
_cell.length_a   1.000
_cell.length_b   1.000
_cell.length_c   1.000
_cell.angle_alpha   90.00
_cell.angle_beta   90.00
_cell.angle_gamma   90.00
#
_symmetry.space_group_name_H-M   'P 1'
#
loop_
_entity.id
_entity.type
_entity.pdbx_description
1 polymer ?
#
loop_
_entity_poly.entity_id
_entity_poly.type
_entity_poly.pdbx_seq_one_letter_code
_entity_poly.pdbx_strand_id
1 'polypeptide(L)'
;MSVARSVRRGVARLSWVQRALLAGAVLTVVWMSWDVGGLNERLVRDTLVYILAPLALAVRHGRHLGYRVDRTVVRNTVLLSLFVLPFYVVGSSLPTIRAYYPMWETSPALAQFLPHAVMQFVVALAAETYYRGLLCVGVREIGFKSVFISPVVYAFHHLYKPPIELALSGPTDVLFGAVDYKSNSILPSVVAHGVGLGLLDWLVLHPPLLAPERVVRWFQWLPIPL
;
A
#
# COMPACT_ATOMS: atom_id res chain seq x y z
N MET A 1 28.82 -16.68 27.96
CA MET A 1 28.65 -15.71 26.85
C MET A 1 27.27 -15.06 26.98
N SER A 2 27.17 -13.73 26.97
CA SER A 2 25.87 -13.03 27.07
C SER A 2 24.99 -13.35 25.86
N VAL A 3 23.73 -13.70 26.10
CA VAL A 3 22.70 -13.94 25.07
C VAL A 3 22.68 -12.79 24.04
N ALA A 4 22.81 -11.55 24.50
CA ALA A 4 22.85 -10.37 23.64
C ALA A 4 24.04 -10.36 22.67
N ARG A 5 25.22 -10.87 23.05
CA ARG A 5 26.37 -10.98 22.14
C ARG A 5 26.19 -12.12 21.14
N SER A 6 25.56 -13.22 21.54
CA SER A 6 25.25 -14.34 20.66
C SER A 6 24.24 -13.93 19.59
N VAL A 7 23.15 -13.26 19.99
CA VAL A 7 22.13 -12.71 19.08
C VAL A 7 22.74 -11.70 18.11
N ARG A 8 23.56 -10.76 18.58
CA ARG A 8 24.25 -9.79 17.69
C ARG A 8 25.13 -10.47 16.63
N ARG A 9 25.86 -11.53 17.00
CA ARG A 9 26.70 -12.29 16.05
C ARG A 9 25.86 -13.09 15.05
N GLY A 10 24.74 -13.66 15.48
CA GLY A 10 23.81 -14.38 14.61
C GLY A 10 23.18 -13.46 13.56
N VAL A 11 22.68 -12.30 13.98
CA VAL A 11 22.08 -11.29 13.07
C VAL A 11 23.11 -10.77 12.07
N ALA A 12 24.38 -10.62 12.48
CA ALA A 12 25.45 -10.18 11.59
C ALA A 12 25.75 -11.15 10.43
N ARG A 13 25.33 -12.42 10.54
CA ARG A 13 25.51 -13.45 9.49
C ARG A 13 24.34 -13.55 8.52
N LEU A 14 23.21 -12.90 8.81
CA LEU A 14 22.04 -12.94 7.95
C LEU A 14 22.32 -12.25 6.61
N SER A 15 21.83 -12.84 5.52
CA SER A 15 21.78 -12.19 4.21
C SER A 15 20.86 -10.97 4.27
N TRP A 16 20.97 -10.08 3.28
CA TRP A 16 20.09 -8.92 3.20
C TRP A 16 18.61 -9.32 3.14
N VAL A 17 18.26 -10.31 2.30
CA VAL A 17 16.90 -10.84 2.20
C VAL A 17 16.39 -11.29 3.57
N GLN A 18 17.17 -12.09 4.30
CA GLN A 18 16.76 -12.56 5.63
C GLN A 18 16.54 -11.40 6.61
N ARG A 19 17.41 -10.37 6.58
CA ARG A 19 17.25 -9.17 7.42
C ARG A 19 16.01 -8.37 7.05
N ALA A 20 15.77 -8.17 5.76
CA ALA A 20 14.63 -7.42 5.26
C ALA A 20 13.31 -8.12 5.60
N LEU A 21 13.23 -9.45 5.46
CA LEU A 21 12.04 -10.22 5.81
C LEU A 21 11.81 -10.28 7.33
N LEU A 22 12.88 -10.45 8.12
CA LEU A 22 12.77 -10.42 9.58
C LEU A 22 12.33 -9.04 10.08
N ALA A 23 12.94 -7.97 9.56
CA ALA A 23 12.52 -6.61 9.86
C ALA A 23 11.07 -6.38 9.41
N GLY A 24 10.71 -6.87 8.23
CA GLY A 24 9.34 -6.92 7.73
C GLY A 24 8.37 -7.49 8.77
N ALA A 25 8.59 -8.74 9.17
CA ALA A 25 7.77 -9.41 10.17
C ALA A 25 7.67 -8.63 11.48
N VAL A 26 8.78 -8.10 12.01
CA VAL A 26 8.78 -7.29 13.23
C VAL A 26 7.96 -6.02 13.05
N LEU A 27 8.13 -5.30 11.94
CA LEU A 27 7.38 -4.07 11.66
C LEU A 27 5.88 -4.35 11.47
N THR A 28 5.50 -5.49 10.86
CA THR A 28 4.12 -5.97 10.83
C THR A 28 3.57 -6.16 12.24
N VAL A 29 4.28 -6.86 13.13
CA VAL A 29 3.82 -7.08 14.52
C VAL A 29 3.68 -5.76 15.26
N VAL A 30 4.67 -4.87 15.18
CA VAL A 30 4.63 -3.55 15.81
C VAL A 30 3.43 -2.74 15.31
N TRP A 31 3.20 -2.72 14.00
CA TRP A 31 2.07 -2.03 13.39
C TRP A 31 0.73 -2.60 13.86
N MET A 32 0.61 -3.93 13.93
CA MET A 32 -0.61 -4.61 14.42
C MET A 32 -0.87 -4.35 15.91
N SER A 33 0.18 -4.17 16.72
CA SER A 33 0.06 -3.93 18.16
C SER A 33 -0.19 -2.47 18.54
N TRP A 34 -0.13 -1.54 17.58
CA TRP A 34 -0.25 -0.12 17.84
C TRP A 34 -1.60 0.40 17.34
N ASP A 35 -2.58 0.49 18.23
CA ASP A 35 -3.91 1.03 17.93
C ASP A 35 -3.88 2.52 17.60
N VAL A 36 -4.71 2.93 16.64
CA VAL A 36 -4.82 4.32 16.17
C VAL A 36 -6.29 4.73 16.13
N GLY A 37 -6.58 5.93 16.64
CA GLY A 37 -7.96 6.47 16.70
C GLY A 37 -8.39 7.26 15.47
N GLY A 38 -7.45 7.80 14.69
CA GLY A 38 -7.75 8.64 13.54
C GLY A 38 -6.59 8.75 12.54
N LEU A 39 -6.77 9.59 11.52
CA LEU A 39 -5.81 9.76 10.43
C LEU A 39 -4.48 10.36 10.91
N ASN A 40 -4.49 11.25 11.92
CA ASN A 40 -3.27 11.85 12.46
C ASN A 40 -2.41 10.81 13.18
N GLU A 41 -2.99 10.01 14.06
CA GLU A 41 -2.29 8.93 14.76
C GLU A 41 -1.80 7.89 13.76
N ARG A 42 -2.63 7.58 12.75
CA ARG A 42 -2.27 6.68 11.66
C ARG A 42 -1.08 7.19 10.85
N LEU A 43 -1.06 8.47 10.52
CA LEU A 43 0.03 9.12 9.79
C LEU A 43 1.35 9.01 10.56
N VAL A 44 1.33 9.30 11.86
CA VAL A 44 2.52 9.19 12.72
C VAL A 44 3.02 7.75 12.76
N ARG A 45 2.13 6.79 13.09
CA ARG A 45 2.48 5.37 13.16
C ARG A 45 3.09 4.88 11.85
N ASP A 46 2.40 5.09 10.73
CA ASP A 46 2.83 4.56 9.43
C ASP A 46 4.12 5.25 8.95
N THR A 47 4.29 6.55 9.21
CA THR A 47 5.57 7.23 8.92
C THR A 47 6.72 6.63 9.71
N LEU A 48 6.56 6.41 11.02
CA LEU A 48 7.62 5.85 11.86
C LEU A 48 7.93 4.39 11.47
N VAL A 49 6.89 3.55 11.38
CA VAL A 49 7.03 2.10 11.26
C VAL A 49 7.28 1.69 9.80
N TYR A 50 6.65 2.34 8.82
CA TYR A 50 6.69 1.90 7.42
C TYR A 50 7.47 2.82 6.49
N ILE A 51 7.86 4.03 6.91
CA ILE A 51 8.82 4.87 6.15
C ILE A 51 10.18 4.87 6.84
N LEU A 52 10.27 5.45 8.04
CA LEU A 52 11.55 5.73 8.68
C LEU A 52 12.31 4.46 9.03
N ALA A 53 11.66 3.45 9.62
CA ALA A 53 12.33 2.21 9.99
C ALA A 53 12.87 1.42 8.78
N PRO A 54 12.11 1.18 7.70
CA PRO A 54 12.64 0.56 6.48
C PRO A 54 13.77 1.36 5.83
N LEU A 55 13.63 2.69 5.72
CA LEU A 55 14.66 3.54 5.14
C LEU A 55 15.95 3.52 5.98
N ALA A 56 15.85 3.64 7.30
CA ALA A 56 17.00 3.55 8.19
C ALA A 56 17.71 2.20 8.07
N LEU A 57 16.94 1.10 7.96
CA LEU A 57 17.49 -0.23 7.73
C LEU A 57 18.25 -0.31 6.39
N ALA A 58 17.65 0.20 5.32
CA ALA A 58 18.23 0.17 3.98
C ALA A 58 19.52 1.01 3.89
N VAL A 59 19.48 2.26 4.38
CA VAL A 59 20.63 3.16 4.43
C VAL A 59 21.79 2.53 5.20
N ARG A 60 21.52 1.97 6.39
CA ARG A 60 22.53 1.31 7.22
C ARG A 60 23.24 0.13 6.52
N HIS A 61 22.59 -0.49 5.54
CA HIS A 61 23.13 -1.65 4.83
C HIS A 61 23.55 -1.32 3.38
N GLY A 62 23.53 -0.04 2.98
CA GLY A 62 23.86 0.36 1.60
C GLY A 62 22.89 -0.22 0.57
N ARG A 63 21.62 -0.36 0.94
CA ARG A 63 20.56 -0.91 0.08
C ARG A 63 19.56 0.17 -0.30
N HIS A 64 18.85 -0.04 -1.41
CA HIS A 64 17.80 0.86 -1.87
C HIS A 64 16.43 0.19 -1.79
N LEU A 65 15.40 1.00 -1.55
CA LEU A 65 14.00 0.54 -1.52
C LEU A 65 13.20 0.98 -2.75
N GLY A 66 13.87 1.38 -3.84
CA GLY A 66 13.18 1.78 -5.07
C GLY A 66 12.70 3.23 -5.11
N TYR A 67 13.29 4.13 -4.32
CA TYR A 67 13.10 5.58 -4.51
C TYR A 67 13.92 6.05 -5.72
N ARG A 68 13.49 5.65 -6.93
CA ARG A 68 14.15 5.97 -8.20
C ARG A 68 13.14 6.62 -9.14
N VAL A 69 13.56 7.69 -9.81
CA VAL A 69 12.77 8.37 -10.82
C VAL A 69 13.59 8.47 -12.10
N ASP A 70 13.04 7.96 -13.19
CA ASP A 70 13.57 8.09 -14.54
C ASP A 70 12.42 8.05 -15.56
N ARG A 71 12.72 8.28 -16.84
CA ARG A 71 11.70 8.33 -17.91
C ARG A 71 10.88 7.03 -18.02
N THR A 72 11.52 5.88 -17.85
CA THR A 72 10.84 4.57 -17.90
C THR A 72 9.92 4.40 -16.69
N VAL A 73 10.39 4.78 -15.50
CA VAL A 73 9.59 4.75 -14.27
C VAL A 73 8.38 5.67 -14.40
N VAL A 74 8.55 6.91 -14.88
CA VAL A 74 7.44 7.85 -15.09
C VAL A 74 6.45 7.30 -16.10
N ARG A 75 6.92 6.74 -17.24
CA ARG A 75 6.03 6.09 -18.21
C ARG A 75 5.23 4.95 -17.57
N ASN A 76 5.89 4.06 -16.84
CA ASN A 76 5.22 2.94 -16.18
C ASN A 76 4.24 3.42 -15.08
N THR A 77 4.57 4.51 -14.39
CA THR A 77 3.70 5.16 -13.40
C THR A 77 2.42 5.66 -14.06
N VAL A 78 2.52 6.36 -15.20
CA VAL A 78 1.38 6.84 -15.97
C VAL A 78 0.55 5.66 -16.49
N LEU A 79 1.19 4.65 -17.09
CA LEU A 79 0.49 3.48 -17.62
C LEU A 79 -0.26 2.71 -16.53
N LEU A 80 0.37 2.50 -15.37
CA LEU A 80 -0.29 1.84 -14.24
C LEU A 80 -1.46 2.68 -13.72
N SER A 81 -1.26 3.99 -13.56
CA SER A 81 -2.32 4.91 -13.09
C SER A 81 -3.52 4.93 -14.04
N LEU A 82 -3.27 5.01 -15.35
CA LEU A 82 -4.33 4.92 -16.38
C LEU A 82 -5.02 3.57 -16.36
N PHE A 83 -4.30 2.49 -16.11
CA PHE A 83 -4.86 1.16 -16.00
C PHE A 83 -5.79 1.02 -14.78
N VAL A 84 -5.41 1.57 -13.62
CA VAL A 84 -6.23 1.46 -12.41
C VAL A 84 -7.36 2.48 -12.32
N LEU A 85 -7.28 3.59 -13.07
CA LEU A 85 -8.27 4.67 -13.04
C LEU A 85 -9.73 4.19 -13.23
N PRO A 86 -10.06 3.32 -14.20
CA PRO A 86 -11.42 2.81 -14.35
C PRO A 86 -11.94 2.07 -13.11
N PHE A 87 -11.07 1.39 -12.36
CA PHE A 87 -11.45 0.69 -11.14
C PHE A 87 -11.89 1.66 -10.04
N TYR A 88 -11.23 2.82 -9.91
CA TYR A 88 -11.66 3.87 -8.99
C TYR A 88 -13.01 4.49 -9.40
N VAL A 89 -13.18 4.76 -10.71
CA VAL A 89 -14.44 5.32 -11.22
C VAL A 89 -15.61 4.35 -11.01
N VAL A 90 -15.44 3.08 -11.37
CA VAL A 90 -16.48 2.06 -11.20
C VAL A 90 -16.69 1.74 -9.72
N GLY A 91 -15.61 1.53 -8.96
CA GLY A 91 -15.65 1.19 -7.53
C GLY A 91 -16.30 2.27 -6.68
N SER A 92 -16.03 3.56 -6.96
CA SER A 92 -16.64 4.70 -6.24
C SER A 92 -18.16 4.81 -6.38
N SER A 93 -18.76 4.02 -7.28
CA SER A 93 -20.21 3.96 -7.49
C SER A 93 -20.86 2.76 -6.77
N LEU A 94 -20.08 1.85 -6.19
CA LEU A 94 -20.60 0.72 -5.41
C LEU A 94 -21.16 1.19 -4.06
N PRO A 95 -22.36 0.74 -3.63
CA PRO A 95 -22.95 1.14 -2.35
C PRO A 95 -22.05 0.84 -1.15
N THR A 96 -21.42 -0.33 -1.08
CA THR A 96 -20.54 -0.68 0.05
C THR A 96 -19.30 0.22 0.14
N ILE A 97 -18.72 0.58 -1.01
CA ILE A 97 -17.57 1.48 -1.06
C ILE A 97 -17.97 2.89 -0.61
N ARG A 98 -19.12 3.40 -1.06
CA ARG A 98 -19.62 4.73 -0.66
C ARG A 98 -20.06 4.80 0.81
N ALA A 99 -20.43 3.68 1.41
CA ALA A 99 -20.74 3.59 2.83
C ALA A 99 -19.48 3.56 3.72
N TYR A 100 -18.35 3.13 3.16
CA TYR A 100 -17.09 2.97 3.90
C TYR A 100 -16.08 4.10 3.64
N TYR A 101 -16.07 4.68 2.45
CA TYR A 101 -15.21 5.81 2.10
C TYR A 101 -15.96 7.15 2.19
N PRO A 102 -15.31 8.23 2.64
CA PRO A 102 -13.90 8.26 3.07
C PRO A 102 -13.70 7.55 4.42
N MET A 103 -12.59 6.80 4.55
CA MET A 103 -12.29 6.02 5.77
C MET A 103 -12.12 6.89 7.02
N TRP A 104 -11.75 8.15 6.81
CA TRP A 104 -11.67 9.17 7.84
C TRP A 104 -12.50 10.36 7.37
N GLU A 105 -13.25 10.97 8.28
CA GLU A 105 -14.17 12.06 7.93
C GLU A 105 -13.46 13.23 7.26
N THR A 106 -14.06 13.74 6.19
CA THR A 106 -13.62 14.95 5.46
C THR A 106 -14.80 15.53 4.68
N SER A 107 -14.60 16.62 3.94
CA SER A 107 -15.64 17.23 3.10
C SER A 107 -15.09 17.60 1.71
N PRO A 108 -15.98 17.90 0.72
CA PRO A 108 -15.55 18.38 -0.59
C PRO A 108 -14.86 19.75 -0.58
N ALA A 109 -14.91 20.50 0.53
CA ALA A 109 -14.29 21.81 0.60
C ALA A 109 -12.76 21.68 0.54
N LEU A 110 -12.12 22.29 -0.46
CA LEU A 110 -10.68 22.11 -0.72
C LEU A 110 -9.78 22.37 0.50
N ALA A 111 -10.16 23.32 1.36
CA ALA A 111 -9.43 23.64 2.59
C ALA A 111 -9.39 22.47 3.60
N GLN A 112 -10.38 21.59 3.58
CA GLN A 112 -10.44 20.38 4.40
C GLN A 112 -9.95 19.16 3.61
N PHE A 113 -10.34 19.06 2.33
CA PHE A 113 -10.02 17.93 1.47
C PHE A 113 -8.53 17.81 1.17
N LEU A 114 -7.84 18.89 0.81
CA LEU A 114 -6.43 18.82 0.39
C LEU A 114 -5.50 18.35 1.53
N PRO A 115 -5.58 18.89 2.76
CA PRO A 115 -4.81 18.35 3.88
C PRO A 115 -5.10 16.87 4.14
N HIS A 116 -6.37 16.46 4.09
CA HIS A 116 -6.79 15.07 4.24
C HIS A 116 -6.16 14.15 3.17
N ALA A 117 -6.29 14.53 1.90
CA ALA A 117 -5.74 13.77 0.78
C ALA A 117 -4.20 13.67 0.85
N VAL A 118 -3.50 14.72 1.31
CA VAL A 118 -2.05 14.68 1.53
C VAL A 118 -1.68 13.70 2.65
N MET A 119 -2.40 13.71 3.77
CA MET A 119 -2.17 12.76 4.86
C MET A 119 -2.40 11.31 4.40
N GLN A 120 -3.47 11.06 3.65
CA GLN A 120 -3.73 9.75 3.05
C GLN A 120 -2.66 9.35 2.04
N PHE A 121 -2.16 10.29 1.23
CA PHE A 121 -1.06 10.03 0.30
C PHE A 121 0.20 9.58 1.06
N VAL A 122 0.52 10.21 2.20
CA VAL A 122 1.67 9.79 3.02
C VAL A 122 1.43 8.41 3.65
N VAL A 123 0.21 8.10 4.07
CA VAL A 123 -0.15 6.75 4.55
C VAL A 123 0.01 5.70 3.44
N ALA A 124 -0.41 6.01 2.21
CA ALA A 124 -0.18 5.15 1.06
C ALA A 124 1.31 4.99 0.73
N LEU A 125 2.06 6.10 0.70
CA LEU A 125 3.52 6.08 0.53
C LEU A 125 4.18 5.20 1.59
N ALA A 126 3.76 5.27 2.85
CA ALA A 126 4.25 4.42 3.90
C ALA A 126 3.99 2.94 3.60
N ALA A 127 2.75 2.59 3.27
CA ALA A 127 2.39 1.23 2.87
C ALA A 127 3.26 0.74 1.70
N GLU A 128 3.42 1.53 0.64
CA GLU A 128 4.23 1.14 -0.53
C GLU A 128 5.72 1.06 -0.19
N THR A 129 6.24 1.91 0.70
CA THR A 129 7.63 1.82 1.18
C THR A 129 7.89 0.50 1.90
N TYR A 130 6.94 0.05 2.71
CA TYR A 130 7.01 -1.22 3.40
C TYR A 130 6.83 -2.41 2.45
N TYR A 131 5.67 -2.49 1.79
CA TYR A 131 5.31 -3.66 1.00
C TYR A 131 6.11 -3.77 -0.31
N ARG A 132 6.31 -2.66 -1.02
CA ARG A 132 6.94 -2.66 -2.35
C ARG A 132 8.39 -2.30 -2.23
N GLY A 133 8.73 -1.36 -1.35
CA GLY A 133 10.10 -0.97 -1.11
C GLY A 133 10.89 -2.05 -0.39
N LEU A 134 10.52 -2.39 0.84
CA LEU A 134 11.26 -3.38 1.65
C LEU A 134 11.02 -4.81 1.18
N LEU A 135 9.75 -5.21 1.02
CA LEU A 135 9.37 -6.62 0.80
C LEU A 135 9.32 -7.06 -0.67
N CYS A 136 9.47 -6.16 -1.63
CA CYS A 136 9.51 -6.50 -3.06
C CYS A 136 10.82 -6.04 -3.73
N VAL A 137 10.96 -4.75 -4.01
CA VAL A 137 12.12 -4.15 -4.68
C VAL A 137 13.41 -4.35 -3.89
N GLY A 138 13.34 -4.20 -2.57
CA GLY A 138 14.48 -4.36 -1.67
C GLY A 138 15.03 -5.78 -1.68
N VAL A 139 14.17 -6.79 -1.80
CA VAL A 139 14.56 -8.21 -1.82
C VAL A 139 14.57 -8.81 -3.23
N ARG A 140 14.61 -7.97 -4.28
CA ARG A 140 14.53 -8.38 -5.69
C ARG A 140 15.55 -9.44 -6.14
N GLU A 141 16.63 -9.65 -5.38
CA GLU A 141 17.65 -10.68 -5.63
C GLU A 141 17.10 -12.12 -5.59
N ILE A 142 15.92 -12.35 -5.00
CA ILE A 142 15.21 -13.65 -5.08
C ILE A 142 14.39 -13.82 -6.36
N GLY A 143 14.47 -12.85 -7.28
CA GLY A 143 13.75 -12.82 -8.54
C GLY A 143 12.29 -12.37 -8.41
N PHE A 144 11.50 -12.68 -9.43
CA PHE A 144 10.08 -12.29 -9.53
C PHE A 144 9.21 -12.83 -8.38
N LYS A 145 9.69 -13.85 -7.65
CA LYS A 145 9.03 -14.38 -6.44
C LYS A 145 8.80 -13.31 -5.37
N SER A 146 9.65 -12.28 -5.32
CA SER A 146 9.49 -11.13 -4.42
C SER A 146 8.15 -10.39 -4.58
N VAL A 147 7.54 -10.43 -5.77
CA VAL A 147 6.21 -9.85 -6.03
C VAL A 147 5.11 -10.48 -5.17
N PHE A 148 5.27 -11.74 -4.76
CA PHE A 148 4.25 -12.48 -4.02
C PHE A 148 4.41 -12.41 -2.50
N ILE A 149 5.42 -11.69 -1.99
CA ILE A 149 5.61 -11.54 -0.54
C ILE A 149 4.57 -10.58 0.03
N SER A 150 4.37 -9.42 -0.59
CA SER A 150 3.43 -8.42 -0.08
C SER A 150 1.97 -8.88 -0.10
N PRO A 151 1.43 -9.58 -1.12
CA PRO A 151 0.04 -10.01 -1.11
C PRO A 151 -0.28 -10.96 0.04
N VAL A 152 0.69 -11.79 0.44
CA VAL A 152 0.54 -12.70 1.58
C VAL A 152 0.43 -11.90 2.89
N VAL A 153 1.36 -10.96 3.12
CA VAL A 153 1.32 -10.11 4.33
C VAL A 153 0.08 -9.21 4.33
N TYR A 154 -0.27 -8.65 3.17
CA TYR A 154 -1.45 -7.83 2.97
C TYR A 154 -2.72 -8.59 3.31
N ALA A 155 -2.86 -9.84 2.84
CA ALA A 155 -4.00 -10.68 3.13
C ALA A 155 -4.18 -10.89 4.63
N PHE A 156 -3.10 -11.15 5.38
CA PHE A 156 -3.15 -11.23 6.85
C PHE A 156 -3.64 -9.93 7.50
N HIS A 157 -3.24 -8.76 6.98
CA HIS A 157 -3.68 -7.46 7.49
C HIS A 157 -5.15 -7.14 7.15
N HIS A 158 -5.74 -7.83 6.18
CA HIS A 158 -7.07 -7.54 5.65
C HIS A 158 -8.11 -8.61 6.00
N LEU A 159 -7.77 -9.61 6.83
CA LEU A 159 -8.69 -10.68 7.26
C LEU A 159 -9.98 -10.16 7.93
N TYR A 160 -9.99 -8.93 8.46
CA TYR A 160 -11.13 -8.33 9.15
C TYR A 160 -11.87 -7.26 8.33
N LYS A 161 -11.48 -7.04 7.07
CA LYS A 161 -12.08 -6.04 6.18
C LYS A 161 -13.19 -6.64 5.30
N PRO A 162 -14.04 -5.81 4.66
CA PRO A 162 -15.05 -6.31 3.73
C PRO A 162 -14.46 -7.26 2.67
N PRO A 163 -15.09 -8.43 2.41
CA PRO A 163 -14.54 -9.44 1.51
C PRO A 163 -14.23 -8.94 0.10
N ILE A 164 -14.98 -7.96 -0.40
CA ILE A 164 -14.74 -7.32 -1.70
C ILE A 164 -13.40 -6.57 -1.74
N GLU A 165 -12.98 -5.96 -0.64
CA GLU A 165 -11.66 -5.32 -0.58
C GLU A 165 -10.57 -6.38 -0.78
N LEU A 166 -10.62 -7.50 -0.05
CA LEU A 166 -9.62 -8.57 -0.18
C LEU A 166 -9.61 -9.20 -1.58
N ALA A 167 -10.80 -9.43 -2.15
CA ALA A 167 -10.94 -10.05 -3.47
C ALA A 167 -10.39 -9.16 -4.61
N LEU A 168 -10.56 -7.84 -4.51
CA LEU A 168 -10.09 -6.88 -5.51
C LEU A 168 -8.66 -6.39 -5.24
N SER A 169 -8.24 -6.34 -3.97
CA SER A 169 -6.94 -5.82 -3.59
C SER A 169 -5.81 -6.82 -3.84
N GLY A 170 -6.05 -8.13 -3.67
CA GLY A 170 -5.02 -9.16 -3.88
C GLY A 170 -4.40 -9.13 -5.29
N PRO A 171 -5.22 -9.20 -6.36
CA PRO A 171 -4.72 -9.07 -7.73
C PRO A 171 -4.05 -7.73 -8.02
N THR A 172 -4.59 -6.64 -7.47
CA THR A 172 -4.00 -5.29 -7.58
C THR A 172 -2.63 -5.21 -6.90
N ASP A 173 -2.47 -5.85 -5.73
CA ASP A 173 -1.22 -5.93 -4.98
C ASP A 173 -0.12 -6.63 -5.79
N VAL A 174 -0.46 -7.75 -6.45
CA VAL A 174 0.43 -8.46 -7.36
C VAL A 174 0.80 -7.60 -8.57
N LEU A 175 -0.16 -6.90 -9.16
CA LEU A 175 0.08 -5.99 -10.28
C LEU A 175 1.05 -4.87 -9.89
N PHE A 176 0.83 -4.21 -8.75
CA PHE A 176 1.69 -3.15 -8.24
C PHE A 176 3.10 -3.68 -7.99
N GLY A 177 3.22 -4.80 -7.28
CA GLY A 177 4.51 -5.45 -7.05
C GLY A 177 5.23 -5.81 -8.35
N ALA A 178 4.52 -6.32 -9.36
CA ALA A 178 5.12 -6.68 -10.64
C ALA A 178 5.64 -5.45 -11.40
N VAL A 179 4.87 -4.36 -11.46
CA VAL A 179 5.29 -3.12 -12.12
C VAL A 179 6.48 -2.49 -11.40
N ASP A 180 6.46 -2.46 -10.06
CA ASP A 180 7.54 -1.89 -9.26
C ASP A 180 8.81 -2.72 -9.34
N TYR A 181 8.69 -4.06 -9.29
CA TYR A 181 9.80 -4.99 -9.48
C TYR A 181 10.46 -4.75 -10.85
N LYS A 182 9.67 -4.64 -11.92
CA LYS A 182 10.17 -4.38 -13.28
C LYS A 182 10.77 -2.98 -13.42
N SER A 183 10.19 -1.99 -12.74
CA SER A 183 10.65 -0.60 -12.77
C SER A 183 11.87 -0.35 -11.87
N ASN A 184 12.15 -1.28 -10.94
CA ASN A 184 13.07 -1.07 -9.82
C ASN A 184 12.78 0.24 -9.07
N SER A 185 11.49 0.54 -8.92
CA SER A 185 11.00 1.77 -8.32
C SER A 185 9.64 1.54 -7.70
N ILE A 186 9.36 2.18 -6.57
CA ILE A 186 8.03 2.19 -5.91
C ILE A 186 7.15 3.33 -6.41
N LEU A 187 7.67 4.24 -7.24
CA LEU A 187 6.89 5.38 -7.73
C LEU A 187 5.57 4.96 -8.43
N PRO A 188 5.54 3.91 -9.28
CA PRO A 188 4.31 3.52 -9.94
C PRO A 188 3.18 3.21 -8.96
N SER A 189 3.43 2.33 -8.00
CA SER A 189 2.44 1.98 -6.97
C SER A 189 2.11 3.13 -6.03
N VAL A 190 3.10 3.92 -5.59
CA VAL A 190 2.89 5.10 -4.72
C VAL A 190 1.91 6.08 -5.36
N VAL A 191 2.06 6.38 -6.64
CA VAL A 191 1.16 7.29 -7.34
C VAL A 191 -0.20 6.63 -7.58
N ALA A 192 -0.22 5.40 -8.11
CA ALA A 192 -1.46 4.70 -8.41
C ALA A 192 -2.33 4.52 -7.15
N HIS A 193 -1.72 4.17 -6.02
CA HIS A 193 -2.40 3.99 -4.74
C HIS A 193 -2.69 5.33 -4.05
N GLY A 194 -1.68 6.18 -3.86
CA GLY A 194 -1.82 7.41 -3.08
C GLY A 194 -2.73 8.44 -3.75
N VAL A 195 -2.54 8.71 -5.05
CA VAL A 195 -3.46 9.58 -5.80
C VAL A 195 -4.80 8.89 -6.00
N GLY A 196 -4.80 7.57 -6.17
CA GLY A 196 -6.01 6.76 -6.28
C GLY A 196 -6.94 6.86 -5.06
N LEU A 197 -6.39 6.84 -3.84
CA LEU A 197 -7.17 7.04 -2.60
C LEU A 197 -7.78 8.45 -2.54
N GLY A 198 -7.01 9.49 -2.85
CA GLY A 198 -7.55 10.84 -2.92
C GLY A 198 -8.64 10.96 -3.98
N LEU A 199 -8.45 10.36 -5.16
CA LEU A 199 -9.48 10.31 -6.20
C LEU A 199 -10.74 9.57 -5.74
N LEU A 200 -10.59 8.43 -5.06
CA LEU A 200 -11.71 7.66 -4.53
C LEU A 200 -12.54 8.50 -3.56
N ASP A 201 -11.89 9.10 -2.56
CA ASP A 201 -12.54 9.97 -1.57
C ASP A 201 -13.26 11.14 -2.27
N TRP A 202 -12.61 11.76 -3.26
CA TRP A 202 -13.25 12.80 -4.05
C TRP A 202 -14.51 12.32 -4.77
N LEU A 203 -14.47 11.15 -5.41
CA LEU A 203 -15.61 10.59 -6.15
C LEU A 203 -16.77 10.18 -5.24
N VAL A 204 -16.50 9.67 -4.03
CA VAL A 204 -17.57 9.27 -3.10
C VAL A 204 -18.22 10.47 -2.40
N LEU A 205 -17.50 11.59 -2.27
CA LEU A 205 -18.02 12.85 -1.73
C LEU A 205 -18.93 13.62 -2.71
N HIS A 206 -19.01 13.17 -3.97
CA HIS A 206 -19.83 13.76 -5.04
C HIS A 206 -20.88 12.78 -5.55
N PRO A 207 -21.94 13.24 -6.25
CA PRO A 207 -22.88 12.34 -6.92
C PRO A 207 -22.14 11.30 -7.80
N PRO A 208 -22.57 10.03 -7.78
CA PRO A 208 -21.84 8.97 -8.47
C PRO A 208 -21.84 9.20 -9.98
N LEU A 209 -20.68 9.02 -10.63
CA LEU A 209 -20.55 9.18 -12.07
C LEU A 209 -21.29 8.08 -12.86
N LEU A 210 -21.48 6.91 -12.24
CA LEU A 210 -22.25 5.80 -12.78
C LEU A 210 -23.39 5.48 -11.81
N ALA A 211 -24.58 5.18 -12.34
CA ALA A 211 -25.72 4.78 -11.51
C ALA A 211 -25.37 3.53 -10.67
N PRO A 212 -25.46 3.58 -9.32
CA PRO A 212 -25.11 2.45 -8.45
C PRO A 212 -25.84 1.15 -8.82
N GLU A 213 -27.11 1.23 -9.22
CA GLU A 213 -27.93 0.07 -9.61
C GLU A 213 -27.42 -0.57 -10.91
N ARG A 214 -26.77 0.21 -11.78
CA ARG A 214 -26.13 -0.32 -13.00
C ARG A 214 -24.84 -1.04 -12.64
N VAL A 215 -24.02 -0.46 -11.77
CA VAL A 215 -22.75 -1.06 -11.35
C VAL A 215 -22.98 -2.35 -10.57
N VAL A 216 -23.93 -2.37 -9.63
CA VAL A 216 -24.33 -3.59 -8.89
C VAL A 216 -24.75 -4.69 -9.86
N ARG A 217 -25.56 -4.38 -10.89
CA ARG A 217 -25.95 -5.39 -11.90
C ARG A 217 -24.78 -5.98 -12.68
N TRP A 218 -23.71 -5.22 -12.93
CA TRP A 218 -22.51 -5.75 -13.58
C TRP A 218 -21.76 -6.76 -12.73
N PHE A 219 -21.87 -6.64 -11.40
CA PHE A 219 -21.12 -7.45 -10.44
C PHE A 219 -21.97 -8.43 -9.65
N GLN A 220 -23.30 -8.46 -9.82
CA GLN A 220 -24.24 -9.32 -9.08
C GLN A 220 -23.94 -10.82 -9.17
N TRP A 221 -23.10 -11.24 -10.12
CA TRP A 221 -22.62 -12.61 -10.27
C TRP A 221 -21.51 -12.97 -9.26
N LEU A 222 -20.93 -11.99 -8.57
CA LEU A 222 -19.95 -12.21 -7.51
C LEU A 222 -20.67 -12.66 -6.22
N PRO A 223 -20.20 -13.72 -5.54
CA PRO A 223 -20.84 -14.28 -4.36
C PRO A 223 -20.49 -13.51 -3.07
N ILE A 224 -20.48 -12.18 -3.12
CA ILE A 224 -20.09 -11.29 -2.02
C ILE A 224 -20.95 -10.02 -2.00
N PRO A 225 -21.09 -9.34 -0.84
CA PRO A 225 -21.77 -8.05 -0.78
C PRO A 225 -21.11 -7.00 -1.67
N LEU A 226 -21.91 -6.19 -2.37
CA LEU A 226 -21.51 -5.16 -3.34
C LEU A 226 -21.99 -3.77 -2.91
#